data_AF-A0A1W6BGR5-F1
#
_entry.id   AF-A0A1W6BGR5-F1
#
_cell.length_a   1.000
_cell.length_b   1.000
_cell.length_c   1.000
_cell.angle_alpha   90.00
_cell.angle_beta   90.00
_cell.angle_gamma   90.00
#
_symmetry.space_group_name_H-M   'P 1'
#
loop_
_entity.id
_entity.type
_entity.pdbx_description
1 polymer ?
#
loop_
_entity_poly.entity_id
_entity_poly.type
_entity_poly.pdbx_seq_one_letter_code
_entity_poly.pdbx_strand_id
1 'polypeptide(L)' 'MNNPQILEIIENLKGRRAYEEKRASKLGFSSLYAYIEDKILKKKVFEESKVIQNKIEKDNPEKIKKEKKSSCSCC' A
#
# COMPACT_ATOMS: atom_id res chain seq x y z
N MET A 1 -11.80 -19.54 -6.30
CA MET A 1 -11.82 -18.47 -7.32
C MET A 1 -10.38 -18.08 -7.57
N ASN A 2 -9.86 -18.33 -8.77
CA ASN A 2 -8.47 -18.01 -9.11
C ASN A 2 -8.42 -16.63 -9.77
N ASN A 3 -8.17 -15.59 -8.97
CA ASN A 3 -7.76 -14.30 -9.50
C ASN A 3 -6.36 -14.41 -10.15
N PRO A 4 -6.24 -14.24 -11.47
CA PRO A 4 -4.96 -14.38 -12.18
C PRO A 4 -3.92 -13.34 -11.72
N GLN A 5 -4.36 -12.17 -11.28
CA GLN A 5 -3.47 -11.12 -10.78
C GLN A 5 -2.70 -11.56 -9.53
N ILE A 6 -3.31 -12.39 -8.68
CA ILE A 6 -2.65 -12.91 -7.47
C ILE A 6 -1.57 -13.93 -7.84
N LEU A 7 -1.85 -14.79 -8.83
CA LEU A 7 -0.90 -15.77 -9.32
C LEU A 7 0.32 -15.10 -9.94
N GLU A 8 0.10 -14.07 -10.77
CA GLU A 8 1.18 -13.27 -11.36
C GLU A 8 2.05 -12.60 -10.29
N ILE A 9 1.45 -12.05 -9.24
CA ILE A 9 2.20 -11.48 -8.10
C ILE A 9 3.06 -12.57 -7.43
N ILE A 10 2.48 -13.75 -7.17
CA ILE A 10 3.18 -14.87 -6.52
C ILE A 10 4.34 -15.40 -7.38
N GLU A 11 4.19 -15.44 -8.70
CA GLU A 11 5.27 -15.77 -9.63
C GLU A 11 6.38 -14.72 -9.60
N ASN A 12 6.00 -13.44 -9.58
CA ASN A 12 6.93 -12.31 -9.53
C ASN A 12 7.67 -12.16 -8.19
N LEU A 13 7.23 -12.81 -7.11
CA LEU A 13 7.91 -12.77 -5.81
C LEU A 13 9.32 -13.40 -5.84
N LYS A 14 9.59 -14.36 -6.75
CA LYS A 14 10.89 -15.05 -6.88
C LYS A 14 11.45 -15.44 -5.50
N GLY A 15 12.66 -14.99 -5.15
CA GLY A 15 13.32 -15.28 -3.86
C GLY A 15 12.63 -14.68 -2.61
N ARG A 16 11.71 -13.71 -2.77
CA ARG A 16 10.92 -13.18 -1.65
C ARG A 16 9.75 -14.10 -1.29
N ARG A 17 9.43 -15.11 -2.10
CA ARG A 17 8.28 -15.99 -1.87
C ARG A 17 8.34 -16.66 -0.49
N ALA A 18 9.47 -17.24 -0.12
CA ALA A 18 9.64 -17.91 1.18
C ALA A 18 9.45 -16.96 2.37
N TYR A 19 9.84 -15.69 2.23
CA TYR A 19 9.62 -14.68 3.26
C TYR A 19 8.13 -14.37 3.42
N GLU A 20 7.43 -14.15 2.31
CA GLU A 20 5.99 -13.85 2.34
C GLU A 20 5.17 -15.06 2.79
N GLU A 21 5.57 -16.30 2.46
CA GLU A 21 4.92 -17.53 2.95
C GLU A 21 5.06 -17.69 4.46
N LYS A 22 6.27 -17.47 5.01
CA LYS A 22 6.50 -17.46 6.46
C LYS A 22 5.68 -16.38 7.14
N ARG A 23 5.58 -15.20 6.52
CA ARG A 23 4.80 -14.08 7.04
C ARG A 23 3.29 -14.37 7.01
N ALA A 24 2.79 -14.95 5.93
CA ALA A 24 1.40 -15.39 5.81
C ALA A 24 1.05 -16.39 6.92
N SER A 25 1.91 -17.40 7.11
CA SER A 25 1.74 -18.41 8.17
C SER A 25 1.76 -17.78 9.56
N LYS A 26 2.70 -16.86 9.83
CA LYS A 26 2.80 -16.15 11.12
C LYS A 26 1.57 -15.30 11.42
N LEU A 27 0.92 -14.76 10.40
CA LEU A 27 -0.30 -13.98 10.53
C LEU A 27 -1.58 -14.84 10.52
N GLY A 28 -1.45 -16.17 10.45
CA GLY A 28 -2.59 -17.10 10.52
C GLY A 28 -3.34 -17.27 9.20
N PHE A 29 -2.77 -16.87 8.06
CA PHE A 29 -3.38 -17.13 6.76
C PHE A 29 -3.21 -18.60 6.36
N SER A 30 -4.25 -19.15 5.72
CA SER A 30 -4.25 -20.54 5.23
C SER A 30 -3.27 -20.78 4.07
N SER A 31 -2.90 -19.74 3.33
CA SER A 31 -1.97 -19.81 2.22
C SER A 31 -1.38 -18.44 1.87
N LEU A 32 -0.29 -18.43 1.10
CA LEU A 32 0.25 -17.21 0.50
C LEU A 32 -0.80 -16.49 -0.34
N TYR A 33 -1.65 -17.24 -1.04
CA TYR A 33 -2.72 -16.70 -1.87
C TYR A 33 -3.68 -15.82 -1.06
N ALA A 34 -4.23 -16.35 0.04
CA ALA A 34 -5.16 -15.63 0.90
C ALA A 34 -4.55 -14.35 1.49
N TYR A 35 -3.26 -14.39 1.83
CA TYR A 35 -2.54 -13.23 2.34
C TYR A 35 -2.29 -12.16 1.26
N ILE A 36 -1.94 -12.56 0.03
CA ILE A 36 -1.79 -11.62 -1.08
C ILE A 36 -3.13 -11.01 -1.48
N GLU A 37 -4.22 -11.81 -1.45
CA GLU A 37 -5.59 -11.33 -1.67
C GLU A 37 -5.96 -10.23 -0.68
N ASP A 38 -5.79 -10.49 0.63
CA ASP A 38 -6.03 -9.51 1.70
C ASP A 38 -5.18 -8.24 1.53
N LYS A 39 -3.90 -8.37 1.15
CA LYS A 39 -3.02 -7.22 0.86
C LYS A 39 -3.55 -6.35 -0.27
N ILE A 40 -4.09 -6.94 -1.34
CA ILE A 40 -4.64 -6.19 -2.48
C ILE A 40 -5.91 -5.46 -2.07
N LEU A 41 -6.79 -6.14 -1.33
CA LEU A 41 -8.03 -5.54 -0.82
C LEU A 41 -7.72 -4.33 0.08
N LYS A 42 -6.79 -4.48 1.02
CA LYS A 42 -6.37 -3.38 1.90
C LYS A 42 -5.76 -2.20 1.14
N LYS A 43 -4.98 -2.46 0.08
CA LYS A 43 -4.44 -1.39 -0.77
C LYS A 43 -5.55 -0.63 -1.49
N LYS A 44 -6.55 -1.32 -2.05
CA LYS A 44 -7.68 -0.67 -2.73
C LYS A 44 -8.44 0.24 -1.77
N VAL A 45 -8.78 -0.26 -0.58
CA VAL A 45 -9.46 0.53 0.45
C VAL A 45 -8.63 1.75 0.88
N PHE A 46 -7.31 1.58 1.04
CA PHE A 46 -6.43 2.69 1.40
C PHE A 46 -6.37 3.76 0.29
N GLU A 47 -6.18 3.36 -0.96
CA GLU A 47 -6.17 4.30 -2.08
C GLU A 47 -7.51 5.02 -2.24
N GLU A 48 -8.64 4.32 -2.11
CA GLU A 48 -9.97 4.92 -2.13
C GLU A 48 -10.15 5.94 -0.99
N SER A 49 -9.72 5.59 0.23
CA SER A 49 -9.77 6.50 1.39
C SER A 49 -8.88 7.74 1.20
N LYS A 50 -7.71 7.57 0.58
CA LYS A 50 -6.76 8.66 0.32
C LYS A 50 -7.24 9.58 -0.81
N VAL A 51 -7.92 9.03 -1.81
CA VAL A 51 -8.59 9.82 -2.87
C VAL A 51 -9.73 10.64 -2.29
N ILE A 52 -10.50 10.09 -1.34
CA ILE A 52 -11.57 10.82 -0.64
C ILE A 52 -10.97 11.96 0.20
N GLN A 53 -9.91 11.71 0.98
CA GLN A 53 -9.24 12.74 1.78
C GLN A 53 -8.64 13.86 0.91
N ASN A 54 -7.97 13.51 -0.20
CA ASN A 54 -7.42 14.50 -1.13
C ASN A 54 -8.48 15.29 -1.91
N LYS A 55 -9.72 14.78 -2.05
CA LYS A 55 -10.83 15.53 -2.64
C LYS A 55 -11.42 16.50 -1.62
N ILE A 56 -11.56 16.10 -0.36
CA ILE A 56 -12.05 16.95 0.74
C ILE A 56 -11.09 18.14 1.00
N GLU A 57 -9.78 17.95 0.86
CA GLU A 57 -8.79 19.04 1.02
C GLU A 57 -8.77 20.04 -0.16
N LYS A 58 -9.34 19.69 -1.33
CA LYS A 58 -9.35 20.58 -2.50
C LYS A 58 -10.53 21.55 -2.54
N ASP A 59 -11.53 21.35 -1.68
CA ASP A 59 -12.71 22.22 -1.58
C ASP A 59 -12.60 23.29 -0.47
N ASN A 60 -11.40 23.52 0.08
CA ASN A 60 -11.16 24.65 0.99
C ASN A 60 -10.12 25.62 0.42
N PRO A 61 -10.49 26.52 -0.51
CA PRO A 61 -9.59 27.53 -1.04
C PRO A 61 -9.60 28.76 -0.11
N GLU A 62 -8.97 28.70 1.05
CA GLU A 62 -8.58 29.94 1.74
C GLU A 62 -7.21 29.87 2.43
N LYS A 63 -6.34 30.73 1.88
CA LYS A 63 -5.29 31.52 2.54
C LYS A 63 -3.92 30.86 2.75
N ILE A 64 -3.08 31.02 1.71
CA ILE A 64 -1.84 31.86 1.71
C ILE A 64 -1.11 31.84 3.06
N LYS A 65 0.13 31.32 3.15
CA LYS A 65 1.34 32.13 2.92
C LYS A 65 2.56 31.25 2.63
N LYS A 66 3.24 31.63 1.55
CA LYS A 66 4.63 31.33 1.24
C LYS A 66 5.49 31.57 2.48
N GLU A 67 6.37 30.64 2.83
CA GLU A 67 7.71 31.00 3.29
C GLU A 67 8.70 29.89 2.92
N LYS A 68 9.49 30.18 1.89
CA LYS A 68 10.74 29.49 1.58
C LYS A 68 11.78 29.90 2.61
N LYS A 69 12.28 28.98 3.44
CA LYS A 69 13.58 29.03 4.16
C LYS A 69 13.91 27.60 4.57
N SER A 70 15.11 27.04 4.53
CA SER A 70 16.43 27.35 3.99
C SER A 70 17.22 26.03 4.20
N SER A 71 18.15 25.70 3.30
CA SER A 71 19.08 24.58 3.46
C SER A 71 19.74 24.60 4.85
N CYS A 72 19.72 23.48 5.57
CA CYS A 72 20.63 23.24 6.68
C CYS A 72 21.30 21.88 6.49
N SER A 73 22.60 21.97 6.27
CA SER A 73 23.61 20.92 6.31
C SER A 73 23.84 20.41 7.75
N CYS A 74 24.39 19.19 7.83
CA CYS A 74 25.01 18.53 9.01
C CYS A 74 24.05 17.75 9.93
N CYS A 75 24.35 16.55 10.43
CA CYS A 75 25.57 15.70 10.42
C CYS A 75 25.18 14.24 10.14
#